data_AF-K3WS05-F1
#
_entry.id   AF-K3WS05-F1
#
_cell.length_a   1.000
_cell.length_b   1.000
_cell.length_c   1.000
_cell.angle_alpha   90.00
_cell.angle_beta   90.00
_cell.angle_gamma   90.00
#
_symmetry.space_group_name_H-M   'P 1'
#
loop_
_entity.id
_entity.type
_entity.pdbx_description
1 polymer ?
#
loop_
_entity_poly.entity_id
_entity_poly.type
_entity_poly.pdbx_seq_one_letter_code
_entity_poly.pdbx_strand_id
1 'polypeptide(L)'
;MAKGKFLTDEERDTIRSLAANGVPLRTIAAAVKRSLGACQSAVSTPAENQRQKRQGSPQSVTEREKRQIIRSVSVGTLSAAKVKEKLQLEC
;
A
#
# COMPACT_ATOMS: atom_id res chain seq x y z
N MET A 1 -9.36 -1.42 -7.81
CA MET A 1 -8.30 -0.42 -8.11
C MET A 1 -8.75 0.95 -7.62
N ALA A 2 -7.88 1.73 -6.97
CA ALA A 2 -8.22 3.13 -6.69
C ALA A 2 -8.19 3.91 -8.01
N LYS A 3 -9.26 4.62 -8.34
CA LYS A 3 -9.31 5.48 -9.53
C LYS A 3 -8.98 6.90 -9.09
N GLY A 4 -7.74 7.34 -9.32
CA GLY A 4 -7.30 8.73 -9.10
C GLY A 4 -6.29 8.93 -7.95
N LYS A 5 -5.76 10.16 -7.88
CA LYS A 5 -4.80 10.60 -6.84
C LYS A 5 -5.46 10.55 -5.46
N PHE A 6 -4.73 10.08 -4.46
CA PHE A 6 -5.20 10.11 -3.08
C PHE A 6 -5.50 11.55 -2.62
N LEU A 7 -6.43 11.66 -1.68
CA LEU A 7 -6.67 12.91 -0.95
C LEU A 7 -5.45 13.18 -0.07
N THR A 8 -4.92 14.40 -0.15
CA THR A 8 -3.91 14.91 0.78
C THR A 8 -4.52 15.12 2.16
N ASP A 9 -3.69 15.23 3.19
CA ASP A 9 -4.19 15.43 4.56
C ASP A 9 -4.89 16.80 4.69
N GLU A 10 -4.35 17.85 4.07
CA GLU A 10 -4.99 19.17 3.97
C GLU A 10 -6.38 19.11 3.30
N GLU A 11 -6.52 18.36 2.19
CA GLU A 11 -7.81 18.15 1.54
C GLU A 11 -8.79 17.38 2.44
N ARG A 12 -8.32 16.42 3.24
CA ARG A 12 -9.18 15.69 4.18
C ARG A 12 -9.66 16.58 5.30
N ASP A 13 -8.78 17.40 5.86
CA ASP A 13 -9.11 18.27 6.99
C ASP A 13 -10.07 19.39 6.56
N THR A 14 -9.90 19.95 5.36
CA THR A 14 -10.87 20.89 4.76
C THR A 14 -12.22 20.24 4.50
N ILE A 15 -12.27 19.01 3.97
CA ILE A 15 -13.53 18.28 3.77
C ILE A 15 -14.22 18.01 5.11
N ARG A 16 -13.47 17.59 6.13
CA ARG A 16 -14.01 17.28 7.47
C ARG A 16 -14.53 18.53 8.17
N SER A 17 -13.81 19.65 8.11
CA SER A 17 -14.24 20.90 8.73
C SER A 17 -15.51 21.44 8.07
N LEU A 18 -15.59 21.42 6.74
CA LEU A 18 -16.79 21.83 6.01
C LEU A 18 -17.98 20.92 6.28
N ALA A 19 -17.76 19.60 6.37
CA ALA A 19 -18.81 18.65 6.72
C ALA A 19 -19.31 18.84 8.17
N ALA A 20 -18.40 19.12 9.11
CA ALA A 20 -18.74 19.44 10.50
C ALA A 20 -19.58 20.73 10.61
N ASN A 21 -19.35 21.69 9.73
CA ASN A 21 -20.14 22.92 9.60
C ASN A 21 -21.49 22.72 8.89
N GLY A 22 -21.87 21.47 8.57
CA GLY A 22 -23.16 21.15 7.95
C GLY A 22 -23.25 21.44 6.44
N VAL A 23 -22.12 21.72 5.78
CA VAL A 23 -22.10 21.99 4.33
C VAL A 23 -22.37 20.68 3.56
N PRO A 24 -23.28 20.67 2.56
CA PRO A 24 -23.64 19.44 1.86
C PRO A 24 -22.46 18.91 1.02
N LEU A 25 -22.21 17.59 1.08
CA LEU A 25 -21.07 16.94 0.42
C LEU A 25 -20.93 17.23 -1.09
N ARG A 26 -22.04 17.45 -1.80
CA ARG A 26 -22.02 17.84 -3.22
C ARG A 26 -21.34 19.19 -3.46
N THR A 27 -21.56 20.16 -2.57
CA THR A 27 -20.94 21.48 -2.67
C THR A 27 -19.47 21.43 -2.27
N ILE A 28 -19.12 20.63 -1.25
CA ILE A 28 -17.73 20.37 -0.85
C ILE A 28 -16.97 19.71 -2.01
N ALA A 29 -17.55 18.70 -2.66
CA ALA A 29 -16.95 18.02 -3.81
C ALA A 29 -16.67 18.99 -4.97
N ALA A 30 -17.59 19.92 -5.25
CA ALA A 30 -17.39 20.96 -6.25
C ALA A 30 -16.27 21.95 -5.86
N ALA A 31 -16.21 22.37 -4.59
CA ALA A 31 -15.21 23.31 -4.09
C ALA A 31 -13.79 22.71 -4.08
N VAL A 32 -13.66 21.47 -3.59
CA VAL A 32 -12.37 20.75 -3.48
C VAL A 32 -11.99 20.06 -4.81
N LYS A 33 -12.88 20.08 -5.81
CA LYS A 33 -12.71 19.42 -7.13
C LYS A 33 -12.40 17.92 -7.01
N ARG A 34 -13.05 17.25 -6.06
CA ARG A 34 -12.92 15.81 -5.80
C ARG A 34 -14.25 15.09 -5.99
N SER A 35 -14.20 13.78 -6.18
CA SER A 35 -15.43 12.99 -6.36
C SER A 35 -16.24 12.91 -5.06
N LEU A 36 -17.57 12.80 -5.18
CA LEU A 36 -18.47 12.66 -4.04
C LEU A 36 -18.06 11.47 -3.14
N GLY A 37 -17.75 10.33 -3.75
CA GLY A 37 -17.30 9.15 -3.00
C GLY A 37 -15.99 9.37 -2.22
N ALA A 38 -15.07 10.20 -2.75
CA ALA A 38 -13.85 10.57 -2.03
C ALA A 38 -14.18 11.45 -0.81
N CYS A 39 -15.03 12.47 -0.97
CA CYS A 39 -15.48 13.30 0.14
C CYS A 39 -16.23 12.49 1.20
N GLN A 40 -17.14 11.60 0.78
CA GLN A 40 -17.85 10.70 1.70
C GLN A 40 -16.88 9.81 2.46
N SER A 41 -15.88 9.23 1.78
CA SER A 41 -14.86 8.42 2.45
C SER A 41 -14.07 9.21 3.49
N ALA A 42 -13.71 10.48 3.20
CA ALA A 42 -12.95 11.33 4.11
C ALA A 42 -13.71 11.68 5.40
N VAL A 43 -15.03 11.81 5.32
CA VAL A 43 -15.92 12.04 6.47
C VAL A 43 -16.18 10.75 7.25
N SER A 44 -16.42 9.63 6.56
CA SER A 44 -16.73 8.35 7.21
C SER A 44 -15.51 7.66 7.83
N THR A 45 -14.29 7.89 7.33
CA THR A 45 -13.08 7.29 7.90
C THR A 45 -12.45 8.20 8.96
N PRO A 46 -12.39 7.77 10.24
CA PRO A 46 -11.67 8.52 11.27
C PRO A 46 -10.18 8.60 10.94
N ALA A 47 -9.51 9.66 11.38
CA ALA A 47 -8.11 9.95 11.05
C ALA A 47 -7.14 8.81 11.45
N GLU A 48 -7.49 8.05 12.48
CA GLU A 48 -6.71 6.93 13.00
C GLU A 48 -6.75 5.68 12.09
N ASN A 49 -7.78 5.56 11.24
CA ASN A 49 -7.90 4.49 10.25
C ASN A 49 -7.12 4.83 8.96
N GLN A 50 -5.84 5.20 9.10
CA GLN A 50 -4.96 5.25 7.95
C GLN A 50 -4.88 3.86 7.32
N ARG A 51 -5.11 3.79 6.01
CA ARG A 51 -5.04 2.51 5.29
C ARG A 51 -3.66 1.91 5.49
N GLN A 52 -3.62 0.71 6.07
CA GLN A 52 -2.41 -0.10 6.14
C GLN A 52 -1.82 -0.25 4.74
N LYS A 53 -0.48 -0.22 4.66
CA LYS A 53 0.22 -0.52 3.41
C LYS A 53 -0.28 -1.86 2.90
N ARG A 54 -0.68 -1.90 1.63
CA ARG A 54 -1.09 -3.16 1.00
C ARG A 54 0.08 -4.12 1.07
N GLN A 55 -0.19 -5.34 1.51
CA GLN A 55 0.79 -6.40 1.45
C GLN A 55 1.19 -6.61 -0.01
N GLY A 56 2.50 -6.72 -0.24
CA GLY A 56 3.02 -7.11 -1.56
C GLY A 56 2.61 -8.54 -1.90
N SER A 57 2.93 -8.96 -3.12
CA SER A 57 2.81 -10.38 -3.48
C SER A 57 3.66 -11.24 -2.55
N PRO A 58 3.26 -12.50 -2.29
CA PRO A 58 4.12 -13.44 -1.61
C PRO A 58 5.46 -13.57 -2.36
N GLN A 59 6.53 -13.82 -1.61
CA GLN A 59 7.85 -14.05 -2.18
C GLN A 59 7.91 -15.44 -2.81
N SER A 60 8.60 -15.56 -3.95
CA SER A 60 8.81 -16.84 -4.63
C SER A 60 9.70 -17.82 -3.87
N VAL A 61 10.39 -17.35 -2.82
CA VAL A 61 11.33 -18.12 -2.03
C VAL A 61 10.86 -18.14 -0.59
N THR A 62 10.74 -19.34 -0.03
CA THR A 62 10.37 -19.56 1.37
C THR A 62 11.49 -19.13 2.31
N GLU A 63 11.16 -18.87 3.58
CA GLU A 63 12.15 -18.54 4.60
C GLU A 63 13.22 -19.64 4.79
N ARG A 64 12.86 -20.90 4.53
CA ARG A 64 13.80 -22.02 4.60
C ARG A 64 14.82 -21.97 3.46
N GLU A 65 14.35 -21.78 2.23
CA GLU A 65 15.21 -21.69 1.04
C GLU A 65 16.13 -20.47 1.14
N LYS A 66 15.63 -19.32 1.60
CA LYS A 66 16.49 -18.15 1.87
C LYS A 66 17.66 -18.48 2.79
N ARG A 67 17.41 -19.19 3.89
CA ARG A 67 18.49 -19.60 4.82
C ARG A 67 19.50 -20.55 4.16
N GLN A 68 19.03 -21.44 3.28
CA GLN A 68 19.89 -22.34 2.53
C GLN A 68 20.72 -21.60 1.48
N ILE A 69 20.12 -20.65 0.76
CA ILE A 69 20.81 -19.75 -0.19
C ILE A 69 21.92 -19.00 0.56
N ILE A 70 21.59 -18.32 1.65
CA ILE A 70 22.57 -17.57 2.47
C ILE A 70 23.71 -18.48 2.90
N ARG A 71 23.42 -19.65 3.48
CA ARG A 71 24.46 -20.59 3.93
C ARG A 71 25.33 -21.06 2.77
N SER A 72 24.75 -21.34 1.61
CA SER A 72 25.48 -21.85 0.44
C SER A 72 26.44 -20.82 -0.16
N VAL A 73 26.04 -19.55 -0.19
CA VAL A 73 26.85 -18.43 -0.68
C VAL A 73 27.88 -17.99 0.37
N SER A 74 27.58 -18.09 1.67
CA SER A 74 28.54 -17.77 2.73
C SER A 74 29.69 -18.77 2.83
N VAL A 75 29.45 -20.05 2.50
CA VAL A 75 30.48 -21.12 2.61
C VAL A 75 31.36 -21.22 1.36
N GLY A 76 30.92 -20.71 0.21
CA GLY A 76 31.73 -20.72 -1.01
C GLY A 76 31.30 -19.68 -2.02
N THR A 77 32.19 -19.34 -2.95
CA THR A 77 31.94 -18.44 -4.08
C THR A 77 31.07 -19.10 -5.16
N LEU A 78 29.93 -19.66 -4.76
CA LEU A 78 28.96 -20.22 -5.69
C LEU A 78 28.23 -19.07 -6.41
N SER A 79 28.19 -19.15 -7.73
CA SER A 79 27.36 -18.26 -8.54
C SER A 79 25.87 -18.55 -8.29
N ALA A 80 25.00 -17.56 -8.53
CA ALA A 80 23.57 -17.69 -8.34
C ALA A 80 22.96 -18.88 -9.12
N ALA A 81 23.44 -19.13 -10.35
CA ALA A 81 22.99 -20.27 -11.17
C ALA A 81 23.28 -21.62 -10.50
N LYS A 82 24.49 -21.79 -9.96
CA LYS A 82 24.88 -23.02 -9.24
C LYS A 82 24.07 -23.22 -7.97
N VAL A 83 23.70 -22.13 -7.28
CA VAL A 83 22.84 -22.21 -6.08
C VAL A 83 21.41 -22.62 -6.46
N LYS A 84 20.87 -22.07 -7.56
CA LYS A 84 19.56 -22.45 -8.09
C LYS A 84 19.49 -23.93 -8.45
N GLU A 85 20.48 -24.44 -9.18
CA GLU A 85 20.58 -25.86 -9.54
C GLU A 85 20.70 -26.75 -8.29
N LYS A 86 21.58 -26.38 -7.35
CA LYS A 86 21.84 -27.17 -6.14
C LYS A 86 20.62 -27.25 -5.21
N LEU A 87 19.84 -26.17 -5.11
CA LEU A 87 18.67 -26.09 -4.24
C LEU A 87 17.36 -26.40 -4.98
N GLN A 88 17.42 -26.70 -6.29
CA GLN A 88 16.26 -27.00 -7.14
C GLN A 88 15.15 -25.94 -7.02
N LEU A 89 15.54 -24.65 -6.98
CA LEU A 89 14.58 -23.56 -6.82
C LEU A 89 13.77 -23.36 -8.10
N GLU A 90 12.45 -23.23 -7.96
CA GLU A 90 11.53 -23.02 -9.09
C GLU A 90 11.62 -21.59 -9.68
N CYS A 91 12.17 -20.64 -8.93
CA CYS A 91 12.33 -19.24 -9.32
C CYS A 91 13.46 -19.02 -10.34
#